data_AF-A0A7H4PDA2-F1
#
_entry.id   AF-A0A7H4PDA2-F1
#
_cell.length_a   1.000
_cell.length_b   1.000
_cell.length_c   1.000
_cell.angle_alpha   90.00
_cell.angle_beta   90.00
_cell.angle_gamma   90.00
#
_symmetry.space_group_name_H-M   'P 1'
#
loop_
_entity.id
_entity.type
_entity.pdbx_description
1 polymer ?
#
loop_
_entity_poly.entity_id
_entity_poly.type
_entity_poly.pdbx_seq_one_letter_code
_entity_poly.pdbx_strand_id
1 'polypeptide(L)' 'MLLDEPTASLDGKNSAAVVELIHEAKARGAAIVGIFHDEATRNQVADRLHPMGISA' A
#
# COMPACT_ATOMS: atom_id res chain seq x y z
N MET A 1 -10.32 3.72 2.78
CA MET A 1 -9.45 4.56 1.93
C MET A 1 -9.05 3.76 0.70
N LEU A 2 -8.99 4.39 -0.47
CA LEU A 2 -8.46 3.79 -1.69
C LEU A 2 -7.14 4.48 -2.02
N LEU A 3 -6.08 3.69 -2.26
CA LEU A 3 -4.76 4.17 -2.62
C LEU A 3 -4.38 3.56 -3.96
N ASP A 4 -4.25 4.39 -4.99
CA ASP A 4 -3.81 3.93 -6.31
C ASP A 4 -2.35 4.33 -6.52
N GLU A 5 -1.47 3.33 -6.49
CA GLU A 5 -0.01 3.49 -6.57
C GLU A 5 0.56 4.62 -5.69
N PRO A 6 0.32 4.59 -4.36
CA PRO A 6 0.59 5.74 -3.48
C PRO A 6 2.07 6.09 -3.30
N THR A 7 2.98 5.21 -3.75
CA THR A 7 4.43 5.41 -3.73
C THR A 7 5.03 5.66 -5.11
N ALA A 8 4.20 5.77 -6.16
CA ALA A 8 4.68 6.08 -7.50
C ALA A 8 5.42 7.43 -7.51
N SER A 9 6.59 7.45 -8.13
CA SER A 9 7.47 8.63 -8.23
C SER A 9 8.06 9.17 -6.92
N LEU A 10 7.94 8.43 -5.80
CA LEU A 10 8.55 8.82 -4.53
C LEU A 10 9.92 8.15 -4.33
N ASP A 11 10.86 8.89 -3.73
CA ASP A 11 12.11 8.32 -3.22
C ASP A 11 11.84 7.48 -1.95
N GLY A 12 12.84 6.69 -1.54
CA GLY A 12 12.68 5.77 -0.41
C GLY A 12 12.30 6.44 0.93
N LYS A 13 12.64 7.73 1.12
CA LYS A 13 12.26 8.46 2.35
C LYS A 13 10.79 8.85 2.33
N ASN A 14 10.30 9.36 1.20
CA ASN A 14 8.91 9.75 1.07
C ASN A 14 7.98 8.53 1.05
N SER A 15 8.41 7.42 0.46
CA SER A 15 7.69 6.15 0.53
C SER A 15 7.52 5.64 1.96
N ALA A 16 8.56 5.77 2.80
CA ALA A 16 8.47 5.42 4.23
C ALA A 16 7.43 6.27 4.97
N ALA A 17 7.36 7.58 4.69
CA ALA A 17 6.33 8.43 5.29
C ALA A 17 4.91 8.01 4.88
N VAL A 18 4.71 7.62 3.61
CA VAL A 18 3.41 7.09 3.14
C VAL A 18 3.06 5.79 3.86
N VAL A 19 4.02 4.89 4.05
CA VAL A 19 3.82 3.63 4.81
C VAL A 19 3.38 3.90 6.25
N GLU A 20 4.02 4.84 6.95
CA GLU A 20 3.61 5.22 8.30
C GLU A 20 2.18 5.76 8.35
N LEU A 21 1.80 6.63 7.40
CA LEU A 21 0.42 7.14 7.32
C LEU A 21 -0.61 6.03 7.10
N ILE A 22 -0.26 5.01 6.30
CA ILE A 22 -1.10 3.82 6.10
C ILE A 22 -1.24 3.05 7.42
N HIS A 23 -0.15 2.84 8.15
CA HIS A 23 -0.18 2.18 9.46
C HIS A 23 -1.04 2.91 10.48
N GLU A 24 -0.91 4.24 10.56
CA GLU A 24 -1.75 5.05 11.45
C GLU A 24 -3.23 4.95 11.08
N ALA A 25 -3.56 4.98 9.79
CA ALA A 25 -4.93 4.82 9.32
C ALA A 25 -5.49 3.43 9.68
N LYS A 26 -4.71 2.37 9.52
CA LYS A 26 -5.07 1.01 9.97
C LYS A 26 -5.29 0.97 11.49
N ALA A 27 -4.40 1.59 12.28
CA ALA A 27 -4.51 1.64 13.74
C ALA A 27 -5.78 2.36 14.22
N ARG A 28 -6.27 3.33 13.45
CA ARG A 28 -7.58 3.99 13.68
C ARG A 28 -8.78 3.13 13.26
N GLY A 29 -8.57 1.91 12.77
CA GLY A 29 -9.63 0.99 12.32
C GLY A 29 -10.11 1.24 10.89
N ALA A 30 -9.38 2.01 10.08
CA ALA A 30 -9.76 2.24 8.70
C ALA A 30 -9.50 1.00 7.84
N ALA A 31 -10.50 0.59 7.05
CA ALA A 31 -10.28 -0.35 5.96
C ALA A 31 -9.58 0.35 4.79
N ILE A 32 -8.50 -0.26 4.30
CA ILE A 32 -7.68 0.28 3.23
C ILE A 32 -7.57 -0.74 2.11
N VAL A 33 -7.84 -0.30 0.88
CA VAL A 33 -7.56 -1.05 -0.34
C VAL A 33 -6.49 -0.27 -1.09
N GLY A 34 -5.36 -0.92 -1.37
CA GLY A 34 -4.25 -0.29 -2.07
C GLY A 34 -3.81 -1.12 -3.27
N ILE A 35 -3.53 -0.43 -4.38
CA ILE A 35 -2.93 -0.99 -5.58
C ILE A 35 -1.44 -0.62 -5.53
N PHE A 36 -0.57 -1.64 -5.57
CA PHE A 36 0.87 -1.49 -5.41
C PHE A 36 1.59 -2.24 -6.52
N HIS A 37 2.57 -1.58 -7.15
CA HIS A 37 3.51 -2.23 -8.07
C HIS A 37 4.81 -2.68 -7.36
N ASP A 38 5.16 -2.05 -6.22
CA ASP A 38 6.34 -2.39 -5.43
C ASP A 38 6.03 -3.46 -4.37
N GLU A 39 6.78 -4.55 -4.39
CA GLU A 39 6.59 -5.67 -3.46
C GLU A 39 7.01 -5.34 -2.03
N ALA A 40 8.06 -4.52 -1.84
CA ALA A 40 8.57 -4.20 -0.52
C ALA A 40 7.54 -3.41 0.30
N THR A 41 7.01 -2.33 -0.28
CA THR A 41 5.97 -1.49 0.31
C THR A 41 4.70 -2.30 0.55
N ARG A 42 4.27 -3.08 -0.44
CA ARG A 42 3.10 -3.95 -0.36
C ARG A 42 3.19 -4.91 0.83
N ASN A 43 4.33 -5.58 1.00
CA ASN A 43 4.54 -6.54 2.08
C ASN A 43 4.57 -5.90 3.47
N GLN A 44 4.89 -4.61 3.59
CA GLN A 44 4.86 -3.89 4.87
C GLN A 44 3.44 -3.55 5.31
N VAL A 45 2.56 -3.19 4.38
CA VAL A 45 1.23 -2.63 4.72
C VAL A 45 0.07 -3.62 4.53
N ALA A 46 0.21 -4.62 3.67
CA ALA A 46 -0.89 -5.50 3.30
C ALA A 46 -1.13 -6.61 4.33
N ASP A 47 -2.36 -6.70 4.85
CA ASP A 47 -2.78 -7.85 5.66
C ASP A 47 -3.22 -9.03 4.78
N ARG A 48 -3.69 -8.73 3.56
CA ARG A 48 -4.18 -9.69 2.58
C ARG A 48 -3.75 -9.25 1.19
N LEU A 49 -3.42 -10.23 0.35
CA LEU A 49 -3.02 -10.01 -1.04
C LEU A 49 -4.08 -10.55 -1.99
N HIS A 50 -4.44 -9.76 -2.99
CA HIS A 50 -5.27 -10.20 -4.10
C HIS A 50 -4.49 -10.03 -5.40
N PRO A 51 -4.00 -11.12 -6.01
CA PRO A 51 -3.23 -11.02 -7.25
C PRO A 51 -4.15 -10.60 -8.39
N MET A 52 -3.80 -9.48 -9.04
CA MET A 52 -4.45 -9.04 -10.27
C MET A 52 -3.77 -9.73 -11.45
N GLY A 53 -4.28 -10.90 -11.83
CA GLY A 53 -3.90 -11.59 -13.06
C GLY A 53 -5.03 -11.51 -14.09
N ILE A 54 -4.68 -11.45 -15.37
CA ILE A 54 -5.63 -11.78 -16.43
C ILE A 54 -5.95 -13.27 -16.22
N SER A 55 -7.19 -13.60 -15.87
CA SER A 55 -7.61 -15.02 -15.91
C SER A 55 -7.42 -15.49 -17.35
N ALA A 56 -6.58 -16.51 -17.53
CA ALA A 56 -6.35 -17.15 -18.82
C ALA A 56 -7.63 -17.83 -19.34
#